data_AF-A0A3D5X821-F1
#
_entry.id   AF-A0A3D5X821-F1
#
_cell.length_a   1.000
_cell.length_b   1.000
_cell.length_c   1.000
_cell.angle_alpha   90.00
_cell.angle_beta   90.00
_cell.angle_gamma   90.00
#
_symmetry.space_group_name_H-M   'P 1'
#
loop_
_entity.id
_entity.type
_entity.pdbx_description
1 polymer ?
#
loop_
_entity_poly.entity_id
_entity_poly.type
_entity_poly.pdbx_seq_one_letter_code
_entity_poly.pdbx_strand_id
1 'polypeptide(L)'
;GCTATDEVVVEINPQTSPGTLSGGDNICEGSTSGVLTLTGYTGSVIRWEKSVDPFDTWTEIAHTQDTYTSNPLSETTRFRAVVQNGVCDAMESNYTEVEVTPTPVAGNIDGNNLVCAGSSPTLTLIGYNGTIVRWEYSANGTIWESNEDSDPTFYAPVINQITQY
;
A
#
# COMPACT_ATOMS: atom_id res chain seq x y z
N GLY A 1 -57.26 49.93 15.58
CA GLY A 1 -56.10 49.20 16.11
C GLY A 1 -56.06 47.84 15.46
N CYS A 2 -54.91 47.50 14.88
CA CYS A 2 -54.41 46.15 14.59
C CYS A 2 -52.94 46.33 14.24
N THR A 3 -52.04 45.87 15.09
CA THR A 3 -50.61 45.71 14.78
C THR A 3 -50.40 44.25 14.45
N ALA A 4 -49.99 43.97 13.22
CA ALA A 4 -49.47 42.67 12.84
C ALA A 4 -47.99 42.63 13.24
N THR A 5 -47.59 41.58 13.95
CA THR A 5 -46.18 41.29 14.22
C THR A 5 -45.76 40.15 13.31
N ASP A 6 -44.65 40.35 12.61
CA ASP A 6 -43.93 39.30 11.88
C ASP A 6 -42.79 38.82 12.76
N GLU A 7 -42.62 37.51 12.87
CA GLU A 7 -41.54 36.91 13.64
C GLU A 7 -40.73 35.96 12.76
N VAL A 8 -39.41 36.01 12.92
CA VAL A 8 -38.47 35.13 12.23
C VAL A 8 -37.68 34.33 13.26
N VAL A 9 -37.60 33.02 13.06
CA VAL A 9 -36.77 32.12 13.88
C VAL A 9 -35.45 31.91 13.15
N VAL A 10 -34.34 32.17 13.84
CA VAL A 10 -32.98 31.88 13.35
C VAL A 10 -32.48 30.63 14.06
N GLU A 11 -32.26 29.57 13.30
CA GLU A 11 -31.69 28.33 13.81
C GLU A 11 -30.15 28.33 13.69
N ILE A 12 -29.46 27.75 14.67
CA ILE A 12 -28.01 27.66 14.72
C ILE A 12 -27.60 26.18 14.61
N ASN A 13 -26.77 25.86 13.61
CA ASN A 13 -26.14 24.54 13.51
C ASN A 13 -24.87 24.48 14.39
N PRO A 14 -24.63 23.37 15.11
CA PRO A 14 -23.33 23.11 15.74
C PRO A 14 -22.18 23.13 14.70
N GLN A 15 -20.97 23.48 15.12
CA GLN A 15 -19.81 23.44 14.23
C GLN A 15 -19.53 22.00 13.75
N THR A 16 -19.12 21.86 12.49
CA THR A 16 -18.61 20.59 11.95
C THR A 16 -17.43 20.09 12.79
N SER A 17 -17.43 18.80 13.12
CA SER A 17 -16.26 18.10 13.65
C SER A 17 -15.91 16.99 12.68
N PRO A 18 -14.70 16.97 12.10
CA PRO A 18 -14.35 16.01 11.05
C PRO A 18 -14.13 14.59 11.58
N GLY A 19 -13.99 14.42 12.90
CA GLY A 19 -13.75 13.13 13.55
C GLY A 19 -12.33 12.57 13.34
N THR A 20 -12.14 11.34 13.80
CA THR A 20 -10.89 10.60 13.72
C THR A 20 -11.07 9.33 12.91
N LEU A 21 -10.26 9.19 11.86
CA LEU A 21 -10.19 8.01 11.01
C LEU A 21 -9.15 7.01 11.55
N SER A 22 -9.53 5.74 11.62
CA SER A 22 -8.70 4.61 12.02
C SER A 22 -8.84 3.41 11.08
N GLY A 23 -7.96 2.41 11.26
CA GLY A 23 -7.78 1.30 10.32
C GLY A 23 -6.68 1.61 9.31
N GLY A 24 -6.58 0.79 8.26
CA GLY A 24 -5.49 0.86 7.29
C GLY A 24 -4.31 0.04 7.77
N ASP A 25 -4.16 -1.14 7.17
CA ASP A 25 -3.10 -2.09 7.48
C ASP A 25 -2.07 -2.16 6.34
N ASN A 26 -0.93 -2.78 6.62
CA ASN A 26 0.00 -3.19 5.59
C ASN A 26 -0.60 -4.39 4.85
N ILE A 27 -0.74 -4.26 3.53
CA ILE A 27 -1.39 -5.26 2.69
C ILE A 27 -0.48 -5.69 1.55
N CYS A 28 -0.69 -6.90 1.05
CA CYS A 28 -0.08 -7.31 -0.21
C CYS A 28 -0.80 -6.65 -1.38
N GLU A 29 -0.06 -6.31 -2.42
CA GLU A 29 -0.59 -5.84 -3.71
C GLU A 29 -1.77 -6.70 -4.19
N GLY A 30 -2.85 -6.03 -4.61
CA GLY A 30 -4.10 -6.67 -5.01
C GLY A 30 -5.07 -6.97 -3.87
N SER A 31 -4.72 -6.66 -2.62
CA SER A 31 -5.63 -6.73 -1.48
C SER A 31 -6.40 -5.42 -1.29
N THR A 32 -7.53 -5.48 -0.58
CA THR A 32 -8.27 -4.28 -0.16
C THR A 32 -7.65 -3.67 1.10
N SER A 33 -7.97 -2.42 1.41
CA SER A 33 -7.47 -1.69 2.60
C SER A 33 -7.84 -2.27 3.98
N GLY A 34 -8.67 -3.32 4.02
CA GLY A 34 -9.47 -3.61 5.21
C GLY A 34 -10.51 -2.52 5.48
N VAL A 35 -11.22 -2.65 6.61
CA VAL A 35 -12.27 -1.70 7.01
C VAL A 35 -11.63 -0.47 7.66
N LEU A 36 -11.85 0.69 7.06
CA LEU A 36 -11.53 1.99 7.62
C LEU A 36 -12.75 2.51 8.39
N THR A 37 -12.55 3.10 9.56
CA THR A 37 -13.64 3.52 10.45
C THR A 37 -13.45 4.97 10.90
N LEU A 38 -14.44 5.82 10.66
CA LEU A 38 -14.51 7.20 11.12
C LEU A 38 -15.33 7.28 12.42
N THR A 39 -14.78 7.90 13.44
CA THR A 39 -15.45 8.05 14.74
C THR A 39 -15.36 9.48 15.27
N GLY A 40 -16.26 9.86 16.19
CA GLY A 40 -16.20 11.17 16.86
C GLY A 40 -16.47 12.38 15.96
N TYR A 41 -17.17 12.20 14.83
CA TYR A 41 -17.54 13.28 13.93
C TYR A 41 -18.90 13.90 14.31
N THR A 42 -19.11 15.16 13.93
CA THR A 42 -20.38 15.89 14.10
C THR A 42 -20.86 16.35 12.72
N GLY A 43 -22.03 15.87 12.31
CA GLY A 43 -22.59 16.10 10.98
C GLY A 43 -22.79 14.80 10.22
N SER A 44 -22.71 14.87 8.89
CA SER A 44 -22.77 13.70 8.00
C SER A 44 -21.50 13.60 7.16
N VAL A 45 -21.06 12.37 6.89
CA VAL A 45 -20.01 12.12 5.89
C VAL A 45 -20.57 12.42 4.51
N ILE A 46 -20.02 13.42 3.83
CA ILE A 46 -20.50 13.83 2.50
C ILE A 46 -19.74 13.13 1.37
N ARG A 47 -18.49 12.74 1.62
CA ARG A 47 -17.67 11.93 0.72
C ARG A 47 -16.47 11.36 1.46
N TRP A 48 -15.81 10.39 0.84
CA TRP A 48 -14.45 9.99 1.18
C TRP A 48 -13.50 10.52 0.10
N GLU A 49 -12.22 10.56 0.41
CA GLU A 49 -11.18 10.94 -0.54
C GLU A 49 -9.99 9.98 -0.40
N LYS A 50 -9.31 9.74 -1.52
CA LYS A 50 -8.05 8.99 -1.55
C LYS A 50 -6.94 9.78 -2.21
N SER A 51 -5.71 9.50 -1.83
CA SER A 51 -4.51 10.01 -2.46
C SER A 51 -3.53 8.86 -2.65
N VAL A 52 -3.10 8.62 -3.88
CA VAL A 52 -2.16 7.53 -4.21
C VAL A 52 -0.75 8.12 -4.19
N ASP A 53 0.25 7.34 -3.77
CA ASP A 53 1.67 7.72 -3.80
C ASP A 53 2.04 8.34 -5.18
N PRO A 54 2.73 9.50 -5.24
CA PRO A 54 3.46 10.23 -4.19
C PRO A 54 2.62 11.19 -3.33
N PHE A 55 1.30 11.05 -3.35
CA PHE A 55 0.32 11.79 -2.54
C PHE A 55 0.08 13.26 -2.88
N ASP A 56 0.30 13.65 -4.14
CA ASP A 56 0.18 15.04 -4.58
C ASP A 56 -1.27 15.55 -4.67
N THR A 57 -2.25 14.65 -4.86
CA THR A 57 -3.65 15.03 -5.12
C THR A 57 -4.64 14.10 -4.43
N TRP A 58 -5.70 14.69 -3.87
CA TRP A 58 -6.85 13.95 -3.34
C TRP A 58 -7.91 13.79 -4.43
N THR A 59 -8.40 12.56 -4.61
CA THR A 59 -9.49 12.20 -5.51
C THR A 59 -10.72 11.82 -4.69
N GLU A 60 -11.87 12.33 -5.08
CA GLU A 60 -13.13 12.02 -4.40
C GLU A 60 -13.58 10.58 -4.61
N ILE A 61 -14.18 10.02 -3.56
CA ILE A 61 -14.86 8.73 -3.52
C ILE A 61 -16.28 9.01 -3.07
N ALA A 62 -17.24 8.72 -3.96
CA ALA A 62 -18.67 8.86 -3.67
C ALA A 62 -19.14 7.79 -2.67
N HIS A 63 -18.81 8.00 -1.41
CA HIS A 63 -19.18 7.15 -0.28
C HIS A 63 -19.54 8.02 0.92
N THR A 64 -20.60 7.68 1.64
CA THR A 64 -21.16 8.57 2.68
C THR A 64 -21.41 7.86 4.01
N GLN A 65 -20.93 6.62 4.16
CA GLN A 65 -20.97 5.90 5.44
C GLN A 65 -19.74 6.26 6.27
N ASP A 66 -19.82 6.01 7.57
CA ASP A 66 -18.72 6.17 8.53
C ASP A 66 -17.68 5.04 8.46
N THR A 67 -17.95 3.98 7.72
CA THR A 67 -17.01 2.90 7.43
C THR A 67 -16.77 2.78 5.94
N TYR A 68 -15.55 2.47 5.52
CA TYR A 68 -15.17 2.30 4.11
C TYR A 68 -14.16 1.18 3.93
N THR A 69 -14.37 0.35 2.91
CA THR A 69 -13.38 -0.64 2.45
C THR A 69 -13.09 -0.33 0.99
N SER A 70 -11.81 -0.16 0.65
CA SER A 70 -11.40 0.12 -0.72
C SER A 70 -11.51 -1.11 -1.63
N ASN A 71 -11.46 -0.86 -2.94
CA ASN A 71 -11.15 -1.90 -3.91
C ASN A 71 -9.68 -2.36 -3.76
N PRO A 72 -9.30 -3.50 -4.37
CA PRO A 72 -7.90 -3.90 -4.48
C PRO A 72 -6.95 -2.76 -4.85
N LEU A 73 -5.86 -2.61 -4.09
CA LEU A 73 -4.87 -1.56 -4.28
C LEU A 73 -3.58 -2.14 -4.88
N SER A 74 -3.02 -1.42 -5.84
CA SER A 74 -1.70 -1.71 -6.44
C SER A 74 -0.59 -0.85 -5.85
N GLU A 75 -0.93 0.27 -5.21
CA GLU A 75 0.00 1.29 -4.75
C GLU A 75 -0.43 1.81 -3.38
N THR A 76 0.54 2.22 -2.56
CA THR A 76 0.27 2.81 -1.24
C THR A 76 -0.69 3.98 -1.38
N THR A 77 -1.77 3.95 -0.61
CA THR A 77 -2.89 4.88 -0.74
C THR A 77 -3.28 5.44 0.62
N ARG A 78 -3.41 6.76 0.71
CA ARG A 78 -4.00 7.46 1.85
C ARG A 78 -5.49 7.65 1.67
N PHE A 79 -6.24 7.54 2.76
CA PHE A 79 -7.69 7.78 2.78
C PHE A 79 -8.04 8.80 3.85
N ARG A 80 -9.03 9.65 3.57
CA ARG A 80 -9.65 10.57 4.55
C ARG A 80 -11.15 10.69 4.28
N ALA A 81 -11.91 11.05 5.30
CA ALA A 81 -13.34 11.37 5.16
C ALA A 81 -13.54 12.89 5.15
N VAL A 82 -14.62 13.33 4.50
CA VAL A 82 -15.06 14.74 4.52
C VAL A 82 -16.44 14.79 5.15
N VAL A 83 -16.56 15.58 6.22
CA VAL A 83 -17.77 15.70 7.03
C VAL A 83 -18.33 17.11 6.90
N GLN A 84 -19.65 17.24 6.93
CA GLN A 84 -20.33 18.54 6.96
C GLN A 84 -21.52 18.50 7.91
N ASN A 85 -21.70 19.54 8.72
CA ASN A 85 -22.88 19.68 9.59
C ASN A 85 -23.80 20.83 9.12
N GLY A 86 -24.88 20.47 8.42
CA GLY A 86 -25.87 21.43 7.93
C GLY A 86 -25.23 22.47 6.98
N VAL A 87 -25.37 23.75 7.32
CA VAL A 87 -24.84 24.87 6.52
C VAL A 87 -23.39 25.23 6.86
N CYS A 88 -22.80 24.60 7.88
CA CYS A 88 -21.39 24.83 8.22
C CYS A 88 -20.47 24.30 7.11
N ASP A 89 -19.25 24.82 7.06
CA ASP A 89 -18.25 24.36 6.10
C ASP A 89 -17.93 22.87 6.30
N ALA A 90 -17.60 22.22 5.19
CA ALA A 90 -17.09 20.86 5.21
C ALA A 90 -15.66 20.85 5.78
N MET A 91 -15.32 19.80 6.51
CA MET A 91 -14.00 19.61 7.10
C MET A 91 -13.48 18.20 6.82
N GLU A 92 -12.18 18.09 6.56
CA GLU A 92 -11.50 16.82 6.35
C GLU A 92 -11.01 16.20 7.67
N SER A 93 -11.15 14.89 7.81
CA SER A 93 -10.57 14.13 8.92
C SER A 93 -9.04 14.05 8.82
N ASN A 94 -8.39 13.51 9.85
CA ASN A 94 -7.05 12.94 9.64
C ASN A 94 -7.10 11.87 8.55
N TYR A 95 -5.97 11.62 7.92
CA TYR A 95 -5.83 10.51 6.99
C TYR A 95 -5.32 9.26 7.71
N THR A 96 -5.59 8.11 7.11
CA THR A 96 -4.84 6.87 7.34
C THR A 96 -4.12 6.46 6.06
N GLU A 97 -3.02 5.74 6.18
CA GLU A 97 -2.20 5.26 5.07
C GLU A 97 -2.27 3.73 5.01
N VAL A 98 -2.55 3.20 3.82
CA VAL A 98 -2.57 1.77 3.55
C VAL A 98 -1.31 1.46 2.75
N GLU A 99 -0.32 0.86 3.39
CA GLU A 99 0.95 0.49 2.76
C GLU A 99 0.77 -0.77 1.91
N VAL A 100 1.07 -0.67 0.62
CA VAL A 100 1.00 -1.80 -0.31
C VAL A 100 2.40 -2.38 -0.50
N THR A 101 2.58 -3.62 -0.05
CA THR A 101 3.78 -4.41 -0.31
C THR A 101 3.63 -5.11 -1.66
N PRO A 102 4.50 -4.82 -2.65
CA PRO A 102 4.48 -5.48 -3.96
C PRO A 102 4.60 -7.00 -3.86
N THR A 103 4.01 -7.70 -4.82
CA THR A 103 4.22 -9.16 -4.92
C THR A 103 5.69 -9.48 -5.29
N PRO A 104 6.35 -10.42 -4.58
CA PRO A 104 7.70 -10.82 -4.93
C PRO A 104 7.76 -11.46 -6.31
N VAL A 105 8.77 -11.11 -7.09
CA VAL A 105 9.05 -11.69 -8.40
C VAL A 105 10.42 -12.36 -8.30
N ALA A 106 10.50 -13.64 -8.65
CA ALA A 106 11.73 -14.42 -8.52
C ALA A 106 12.87 -13.89 -9.42
N GLY A 107 12.55 -13.28 -10.55
CA GLY A 107 13.52 -12.82 -11.53
C GLY A 107 14.13 -13.95 -12.36
N ASN A 108 15.29 -13.66 -12.97
CA ASN A 108 16.04 -14.57 -13.82
C ASN A 108 17.52 -14.50 -13.45
N ILE A 109 18.20 -15.65 -13.43
CA ILE A 109 19.65 -15.71 -13.26
C ILE A 109 20.31 -15.50 -14.63
N ASP A 110 21.19 -14.52 -14.73
CA ASP A 110 22.07 -14.25 -15.87
C ASP A 110 23.53 -14.57 -15.50
N GLY A 111 24.31 -15.05 -16.46
CA GLY A 111 25.70 -15.45 -16.22
C GLY A 111 26.32 -16.34 -17.29
N ASN A 112 27.59 -16.70 -17.08
CA ASN A 112 28.35 -17.50 -18.03
C ASN A 112 27.89 -18.96 -18.04
N ASN A 113 27.21 -19.37 -19.12
CA ASN A 113 26.72 -20.75 -19.30
C ASN A 113 27.82 -21.79 -19.59
N LEU A 114 29.06 -21.34 -19.85
CA LEU A 114 30.20 -22.22 -20.12
C LEU A 114 31.48 -21.62 -19.53
N VAL A 115 32.11 -22.35 -18.61
CA VAL A 115 33.39 -21.98 -18.00
C VAL A 115 34.34 -23.18 -17.98
N CYS A 116 35.64 -22.90 -17.84
CA CYS A 116 36.63 -23.97 -17.69
C CYS A 116 36.57 -24.58 -16.28
N ALA A 117 36.90 -25.86 -16.14
CA ALA A 117 37.09 -26.47 -14.83
C ALA A 117 38.15 -25.67 -14.04
N GLY A 118 37.87 -25.39 -12.76
CA GLY A 118 38.70 -24.53 -11.91
C GLY A 118 38.32 -23.05 -11.96
N SER A 119 37.28 -22.67 -12.71
CA SER A 119 36.79 -21.28 -12.74
C SER A 119 35.77 -21.01 -11.63
N SER A 120 35.68 -19.75 -11.20
CA SER A 120 34.65 -19.21 -10.30
C SER A 120 33.73 -18.27 -11.10
N PRO A 121 32.60 -18.76 -11.65
CA PRO A 121 31.69 -17.90 -12.40
C PRO A 121 31.02 -16.86 -11.50
N THR A 122 30.67 -15.72 -12.09
CA THR A 122 29.80 -14.72 -11.46
C THR A 122 28.41 -14.82 -12.08
N LEU A 123 27.39 -14.90 -11.23
CA LEU A 123 25.99 -14.93 -11.60
C LEU A 123 25.30 -13.67 -11.11
N THR A 124 24.28 -13.21 -11.81
CA THR A 124 23.53 -12.02 -11.44
C THR A 124 22.04 -12.29 -11.54
N LEU A 125 21.30 -12.04 -10.47
CA LEU A 125 19.85 -12.10 -10.45
C LEU A 125 19.30 -10.78 -11.00
N ILE A 126 18.56 -10.86 -12.10
CA ILE A 126 17.96 -9.70 -12.78
C ILE A 126 16.44 -9.79 -12.76
N GLY A 127 15.76 -8.65 -12.80
CA GLY A 127 14.29 -8.59 -12.90
C GLY A 127 13.53 -9.15 -11.69
N TYR A 128 14.15 -9.22 -10.52
CA TYR A 128 13.50 -9.66 -9.29
C TYR A 128 12.83 -8.50 -8.55
N ASN A 129 11.86 -8.82 -7.70
CA ASN A 129 11.22 -7.89 -6.78
C ASN A 129 11.10 -8.55 -5.39
N GLY A 130 11.38 -7.79 -4.33
CA GLY A 130 11.46 -8.29 -2.96
C GLY A 130 12.90 -8.56 -2.50
N THR A 131 13.03 -9.37 -1.45
CA THR A 131 14.31 -9.64 -0.78
C THR A 131 14.91 -10.97 -1.21
N ILE A 132 16.19 -10.98 -1.58
CA ILE A 132 16.95 -12.21 -1.81
C ILE A 132 17.33 -12.78 -0.44
N VAL A 133 16.96 -14.05 -0.20
CA VAL A 133 17.21 -14.71 1.09
C VAL A 133 18.49 -15.54 1.05
N ARG A 134 18.73 -16.21 -0.07
CA ARG A 134 19.87 -17.11 -0.29
C ARG A 134 20.02 -17.41 -1.78
N TRP A 135 21.20 -17.88 -2.16
CA TRP A 135 21.38 -18.64 -3.39
C TRP A 135 21.42 -20.14 -3.08
N GLU A 136 21.06 -20.95 -4.06
CA GLU A 136 21.12 -22.40 -3.99
C GLU A 136 21.93 -22.93 -5.18
N TYR A 137 22.58 -24.06 -5.02
CA TYR A 137 23.29 -24.71 -6.11
C TYR A 137 23.29 -26.23 -5.99
N SER A 138 23.42 -26.92 -7.11
CA SER A 138 23.37 -28.38 -7.16
C SER A 138 24.27 -28.94 -8.25
N ALA A 139 25.16 -29.87 -7.87
CA ALA A 139 25.98 -30.60 -8.83
C ALA A 139 25.22 -31.72 -9.57
N ASN A 140 24.07 -32.15 -9.07
CA ASN A 140 23.31 -33.30 -9.58
C ASN A 140 21.86 -32.94 -9.97
N GLY A 141 21.45 -31.68 -9.80
CA GLY A 141 20.09 -31.19 -10.08
C GLY A 141 19.00 -31.73 -9.16
N THR A 142 19.36 -32.41 -8.07
CA THR A 142 18.40 -33.09 -7.17
C THR A 142 18.63 -32.81 -5.69
N ILE A 143 19.88 -32.55 -5.27
CA ILE A 143 20.25 -32.14 -3.92
C ILE A 143 20.80 -30.73 -4.04
N TRP A 144 20.18 -29.79 -3.34
CA TRP A 144 20.53 -28.38 -3.37
C TRP A 144 21.22 -27.98 -2.07
N GLU A 145 22.34 -27.29 -2.21
CA GLU A 145 23.08 -26.66 -1.12
C GLU A 145 22.78 -25.16 -1.14
N SER A 146 22.61 -24.55 0.03
CA SER A 146 22.40 -23.11 0.15
C SER A 146 23.66 -22.38 0.55
N ASN A 147 23.78 -21.15 0.09
CA ASN A 147 24.61 -20.14 0.71
C ASN A 147 23.73 -18.96 1.14
N GLU A 148 23.92 -18.49 2.36
CA GLU A 148 23.18 -17.38 2.98
C GLU A 148 23.53 -16.00 2.36
N ASP A 149 23.93 -15.99 1.09
CA ASP A 149 24.20 -14.78 0.32
C ASP A 149 22.87 -14.15 -0.13
N SER A 150 22.72 -12.88 0.18
CA SER A 150 21.52 -12.08 -0.13
C SER A 150 21.81 -11.00 -1.18
N ASP A 151 23.03 -10.98 -1.74
CA ASP A 151 23.37 -10.06 -2.81
C ASP A 151 22.81 -10.53 -4.17
N PRO A 152 22.36 -9.61 -5.04
CA PRO A 152 21.92 -9.94 -6.39
C PRO A 152 23.07 -10.40 -7.30
N THR A 153 24.32 -10.20 -6.89
CA THR A 153 25.49 -10.73 -7.59
C THR A 153 26.11 -11.83 -6.76
N PHE A 154 26.09 -13.05 -7.28
CA PHE A 154 26.65 -14.21 -6.61
C PHE A 154 27.99 -14.61 -7.21
N TYR A 155 29.00 -14.71 -6.34
CA TYR A 155 30.32 -15.21 -6.68
C TYR A 155 30.40 -16.70 -6.36
N ALA A 156 30.19 -17.53 -7.38
CA ALA A 156 30.18 -18.97 -7.19
C ALA A 156 31.57 -19.48 -6.76
N PRO A 157 31.63 -20.47 -5.86
CA PRO A 157 32.87 -21.20 -5.58
C PRO A 157 33.47 -21.79 -6.85
N VAL A 158 34.75 -22.16 -6.77
CA VAL A 158 35.44 -22.85 -7.88
C VAL A 158 34.71 -24.14 -8.24
N ILE A 159 34.28 -24.25 -9.50
CA ILE A 159 33.58 -25.44 -10.01
C ILE A 159 34.50 -26.32 -10.87
N ASN A 160 34.40 -27.63 -10.64
CA ASN A 160 35.16 -28.67 -11.37
C ASN A 160 34.23 -29.68 -12.08
N GLN A 161 32.93 -29.43 -12.05
CA GLN A 161 31.88 -30.23 -12.66
C GLN A 161 30.71 -29.33 -13.05
N ILE A 162 29.71 -29.89 -13.75
CA ILE A 162 28.49 -29.16 -14.07
C ILE A 162 27.73 -28.87 -12.77
N THR A 163 27.37 -27.60 -12.55
CA THR A 163 26.64 -27.14 -11.38
C THR A 163 25.45 -26.30 -11.85
N GLN A 164 24.28 -26.58 -11.29
CA GLN A 164 23.06 -25.79 -11.43
C GLN A 164 22.97 -24.79 -10.28
N TYR A 165 22.35 -23.64 -10.53
CA TYR A 165 22.16 -22.53 -9.59
C TYR A 165 20.72 -22.04 -9.69
#